data_AF-A0A2T0M565-F1
#
_entry.id   AF-A0A2T0M565-F1
#
_cell.length_a   1.000
_cell.length_b   1.000
_cell.length_c   1.000
_cell.angle_alpha   90.00
_cell.angle_beta   90.00
_cell.angle_gamma   90.00
#
_symmetry.space_group_name_H-M   'P 1'
#
loop_
_entity.id
_entity.type
_entity.pdbx_description
1 polymer ?
#
loop_
_entity_poly.entity_id
_entity_poly.type
_entity_poly.pdbx_seq_one_letter_code
_entity_poly.pdbx_strand_id
1 'polypeptide(L)'
;MRHSPHVDVGQRYGHWLVLRHIRGAVWLCQCRCGTERRQYASSLLHLKTLSCGCWRKRNVPKPGDQIGEWLILSYDGPPNRMAWCRCSCGVEKSVDIYTLGKDSMSCGHARRITYTGNPDTKRCSKCLEEKLRVEFNRDSSSGDGLKVWCKNCSSAYYRANRERILSRGRLLYRFDRERKIAKTRAYHLANRDWSRRVHRDYHQKHRAEAYRRYVERGKDPEIRARRREASRRSESRRRALKKLGAADFITRTAIEKLNVMQSGCCWVCERRFEEHRLKIHLDHFKPLAAGGPHRLSNLVLMCSTCNIRKNSRWPFTEEMRLQLRHEVLAAAIE
;
A
#
# COMPACT_ATOMS: atom_id res chain seq x y z
N MET A 1 37.21 -52.07 10.37
CA MET A 1 37.78 -51.33 11.51
C MET A 1 37.89 -49.86 11.11
N ARG A 2 37.13 -48.95 11.72
CA ARG A 2 37.27 -47.51 11.47
C ARG A 2 38.32 -46.99 12.45
N HIS A 3 39.50 -46.60 11.97
CA HIS A 3 40.48 -45.91 12.79
C HIS A 3 39.87 -44.60 13.28
N SER A 4 39.62 -44.49 14.58
CA SER A 4 39.23 -43.22 15.19
C SER A 4 40.37 -42.22 15.04
N PRO A 5 40.11 -41.00 14.57
CA PRO A 5 41.16 -39.98 14.45
C PRO A 5 41.73 -39.67 15.83
N HIS A 6 43.03 -39.92 16.00
CA HIS A 6 43.77 -39.72 17.26
C HIS A 6 44.52 -38.38 17.22
N VAL A 7 44.66 -37.73 18.38
CA VAL A 7 45.42 -36.48 18.54
C VAL A 7 46.73 -36.84 19.22
N ASP A 8 47.87 -36.48 18.62
CA ASP A 8 49.19 -36.80 19.16
C ASP A 8 49.90 -35.60 19.78
N VAL A 9 50.73 -35.85 20.78
CA VAL A 9 51.61 -34.83 21.38
C VAL A 9 52.64 -34.36 20.34
N GLY A 10 52.89 -33.05 20.28
CA GLY A 10 53.78 -32.44 19.30
C GLY A 10 53.09 -32.09 17.97
N GLN A 11 51.87 -32.58 17.74
CA GLN A 11 51.13 -32.27 16.52
C GLN A 11 50.54 -30.85 16.55
N ARG A 12 50.40 -30.25 15.36
CA ARG A 12 49.84 -28.92 15.18
C ARG A 12 48.45 -28.93 14.55
N TYR A 13 47.56 -28.12 15.11
CA TYR A 13 46.19 -27.93 14.64
C TYR A 13 45.89 -26.43 14.55
N GLY A 14 45.92 -25.88 13.34
CA GLY A 14 45.92 -24.42 13.14
C GLY A 14 47.16 -23.78 13.79
N HIS A 15 46.95 -22.90 14.77
CA HIS A 15 48.02 -22.26 15.55
C HIS A 15 48.25 -22.92 16.92
N TRP A 16 47.62 -24.05 17.20
CA TRP A 16 47.83 -24.83 18.41
C TRP A 16 48.93 -25.87 18.22
N LEU A 17 49.86 -25.95 19.18
CA LEU A 17 50.78 -27.06 19.37
C LEU A 17 50.28 -27.91 20.55
N VAL A 18 50.07 -29.21 20.35
CA VAL A 18 49.64 -30.12 21.42
C VAL A 18 50.82 -30.41 22.34
N LEU A 19 50.72 -30.03 23.61
CA LEU A 19 51.79 -30.21 24.61
C LEU A 19 51.67 -31.54 25.36
N ARG A 20 50.48 -31.89 25.86
CA ARG A 20 50.25 -33.15 26.57
C ARG A 20 48.77 -33.51 26.67
N HIS A 21 48.49 -34.80 26.85
CA HIS A 21 47.15 -35.28 27.24
C HIS A 21 46.85 -34.88 28.69
N ILE A 22 45.59 -34.51 28.97
CA ILE A 22 45.15 -34.22 30.34
C ILE A 22 44.25 -35.35 30.85
N ARG A 23 43.06 -35.50 30.25
CA ARG A 23 42.06 -36.52 30.62
C ARG A 23 40.98 -36.64 29.56
N GLY A 24 40.47 -37.85 29.35
CA GLY A 24 39.42 -38.11 28.36
C GLY A 24 39.78 -37.54 26.99
N ALA A 25 38.89 -36.74 26.39
CA ALA A 25 39.13 -36.08 25.11
C ALA A 25 39.78 -34.68 25.24
N VAL A 26 40.48 -34.35 26.34
CA VAL A 26 41.03 -33.01 26.60
C VAL A 26 42.55 -33.01 26.58
N TRP A 27 43.12 -32.06 25.84
CA TRP A 27 44.54 -31.86 25.61
C TRP A 27 44.98 -30.46 26.05
N LEU A 28 46.19 -30.33 26.58
CA LEU A 28 46.82 -29.03 26.79
C LEU A 28 47.50 -28.63 25.48
N CYS A 29 47.19 -27.42 24.99
CA CYS A 29 47.79 -26.90 23.78
C CYS A 29 48.35 -25.49 24.00
N GLN A 30 49.49 -25.19 23.38
CA GLN A 30 50.07 -23.86 23.36
C GLN A 30 49.77 -23.18 22.01
N CYS A 31 49.20 -21.99 22.05
CA CYS A 31 49.00 -21.17 20.87
C CYS A 31 50.35 -20.59 20.41
N ARG A 32 50.51 -20.30 19.11
CA ARG A 32 51.70 -19.59 18.58
C ARG A 32 52.07 -18.30 19.32
N CYS A 33 51.11 -17.61 19.93
CA CYS A 33 51.36 -16.41 20.73
C CYS A 33 51.79 -16.70 22.18
N GLY A 34 52.10 -17.95 22.53
CA GLY A 34 52.57 -18.38 23.86
C GLY A 34 51.44 -18.77 24.83
N THR A 35 50.19 -18.42 24.56
CA THR A 35 49.06 -18.74 25.46
C THR A 35 48.74 -20.23 25.49
N GLU A 36 48.73 -20.84 26.67
CA GLU A 36 48.30 -22.23 26.87
C GLU A 36 46.81 -22.33 27.19
N ARG A 37 46.10 -23.28 26.57
CA ARG A 37 44.68 -23.57 26.84
C ARG A 37 44.36 -25.06 26.72
N ARG A 38 43.28 -25.45 27.40
CA ARG A 38 42.71 -26.80 27.32
C ARG A 38 41.77 -26.90 26.13
N GLN A 39 42.05 -27.82 25.20
CA GLN A 39 41.32 -28.00 23.97
C GLN A 39 40.77 -29.42 23.88
N TYR A 40 39.54 -29.57 23.40
CA TYR A 40 38.95 -30.89 23.15
C TYR A 40 39.48 -31.48 21.83
N ALA A 41 39.71 -32.79 21.79
CA ALA A 41 40.20 -33.51 20.63
C ALA A 41 39.30 -33.27 19.40
N SER A 42 37.98 -33.30 19.59
CA SER A 42 37.00 -32.99 18.54
C SER A 42 37.13 -31.56 17.99
N SER A 43 37.51 -30.59 18.83
CA SER A 43 37.71 -29.20 18.40
C SER A 43 39.00 -29.02 17.62
N LEU A 44 40.05 -29.81 17.91
CA LEU A 44 41.31 -29.81 17.17
C LEU A 44 41.14 -30.51 15.81
N LEU A 45 40.62 -31.74 15.82
CA LEU A 45 40.44 -32.58 14.62
C LEU A 45 39.48 -31.95 13.60
N HIS A 46 38.43 -31.27 14.05
CA HIS A 46 37.49 -30.56 13.17
C HIS A 46 37.81 -29.07 13.01
N LEU A 47 38.99 -28.61 13.45
CA LEU A 47 39.46 -27.23 13.30
C LEU A 47 38.48 -26.14 13.80
N LYS A 48 37.65 -26.46 14.80
CA LYS A 48 36.67 -25.51 15.38
C LYS A 48 37.34 -24.37 16.13
N THR A 49 38.60 -24.54 16.52
CA THR A 49 39.40 -23.57 17.27
C THR A 49 40.82 -23.54 16.71
N LEU A 50 41.14 -22.49 15.95
CA LEU A 50 42.45 -22.37 15.29
C LEU A 50 43.51 -21.67 16.17
N SER A 51 43.12 -20.94 17.21
CA SER A 51 44.03 -20.24 18.14
C SER A 51 43.34 -19.89 19.45
N CYS A 52 44.08 -19.35 20.42
CA CYS A 52 43.52 -18.82 21.68
C CYS A 52 42.66 -17.55 21.50
N GLY A 53 42.50 -17.06 20.26
CA GLY A 53 41.85 -15.80 19.93
C GLY A 53 42.83 -14.62 19.79
N CYS A 54 44.11 -14.78 20.11
CA CYS A 54 45.12 -13.73 19.94
C CYS A 54 45.27 -13.26 18.48
N TRP A 55 45.07 -14.16 17.51
CA TRP A 55 45.05 -13.81 16.09
C TRP A 55 43.83 -12.97 15.67
N ARG A 56 42.68 -13.15 16.34
CA ARG A 56 41.52 -12.25 16.15
C ARG A 56 41.76 -10.87 16.76
N LYS A 57 42.59 -10.77 17.81
CA LYS A 57 42.94 -9.50 18.47
C LYS A 57 44.04 -8.71 17.76
N ARG A 58 44.95 -9.37 17.03
CA ARG A 58 46.04 -8.72 16.29
C ARG A 58 45.62 -8.15 14.91
N ASN A 59 44.51 -8.63 14.35
CA ASN A 59 44.00 -8.19 13.05
C ASN A 59 42.78 -7.26 13.17
N VAL A 60 42.72 -6.42 14.21
CA VAL A 60 41.72 -5.35 14.24
C VAL A 60 42.19 -4.28 13.26
N PRO A 61 41.39 -3.92 12.25
CA PRO A 61 41.77 -2.88 11.30
C PRO A 61 42.03 -1.55 12.01
N LYS A 62 43.08 -0.84 11.61
CA LYS A 62 43.49 0.46 12.19
C LYS A 62 43.52 1.56 11.13
N PRO A 63 43.50 2.84 11.52
CA PRO A 63 43.76 3.94 10.60
C PRO A 63 45.07 3.72 9.84
N GLY A 64 45.02 3.91 8.52
CA GLY A 64 46.12 3.63 7.60
C GLY A 64 46.10 2.24 6.95
N ASP A 65 45.32 1.28 7.48
CA ASP A 65 45.18 -0.01 6.82
C ASP A 65 44.36 0.12 5.54
N GLN A 66 44.80 -0.60 4.51
CA GLN A 66 44.06 -0.79 3.27
C GLN A 66 43.43 -2.18 3.23
N ILE A 67 42.10 -2.26 3.16
CA ILE A 67 41.34 -3.51 3.16
C ILE A 67 40.38 -3.51 1.97
N GLY A 68 40.63 -4.36 0.99
CA GLY A 68 39.97 -4.27 -0.31
C GLY A 68 40.33 -2.95 -1.00
N GLU A 69 39.32 -2.22 -1.48
CA GLU A 69 39.51 -0.87 -2.06
C GLU A 69 39.27 0.25 -1.06
N TRP A 70 39.21 -0.05 0.23
CA TRP A 70 39.03 0.92 1.30
C TRP A 70 40.36 1.22 2.00
N LEU A 71 40.70 2.50 2.12
CA LEU A 71 41.67 3.04 3.05
C LEU A 71 40.95 3.53 4.30
N ILE A 72 41.32 3.03 5.47
CA ILE A 72 40.76 3.47 6.74
C ILE A 72 41.40 4.81 7.12
N LEU A 73 40.61 5.89 7.11
CA LEU A 73 41.09 7.23 7.48
C LEU A 73 41.05 7.43 8.99
N SER A 74 39.97 7.00 9.64
CA SER A 74 39.78 7.13 11.08
C SER A 74 38.93 5.99 11.65
N TYR A 75 39.28 5.54 12.84
CA TYR A 75 38.55 4.53 13.60
C TYR A 75 38.99 4.53 15.08
N ASP A 76 38.03 4.72 15.99
CA ASP A 76 38.29 4.87 17.43
C ASP A 76 38.44 3.53 18.19
N GLY A 77 38.36 2.39 17.48
CA GLY A 77 38.42 1.08 18.11
C GLY A 77 37.07 0.62 18.71
N PRO A 78 37.00 -0.65 19.17
CA PRO A 78 35.83 -1.16 19.87
C PRO A 78 35.52 -0.34 21.14
N PRO A 79 34.25 -0.11 21.49
CA PRO A 79 33.05 -0.77 20.97
C PRO A 79 32.49 -0.14 19.68
N ASN A 80 33.08 0.95 19.18
CA ASN A 80 32.63 1.56 17.94
C ASN A 80 32.86 0.57 16.79
N ARG A 81 31.86 0.42 15.92
CA ARG A 81 31.91 -0.49 14.77
C ARG A 81 32.11 0.24 13.46
N MET A 82 32.00 1.57 13.46
CA MET A 82 32.02 2.38 12.27
C MET A 82 33.38 3.04 12.10
N ALA A 83 34.02 2.77 10.97
CA ALA A 83 35.24 3.44 10.55
C ALA A 83 34.92 4.45 9.44
N TRP A 84 35.62 5.59 9.42
CA TRP A 84 35.58 6.51 8.28
C TRP A 84 36.60 6.05 7.26
N CYS A 85 36.14 5.71 6.06
CA CYS A 85 36.99 5.12 5.03
C CYS A 85 36.92 5.91 3.72
N ARG A 86 38.06 6.04 3.03
CA ARG A 86 38.15 6.53 1.66
C ARG A 86 38.31 5.36 0.72
N CYS A 87 37.50 5.30 -0.32
CA CYS A 87 37.64 4.29 -1.35
C CYS A 87 38.67 4.70 -2.39
N SER A 88 39.23 3.74 -3.13
CA SER A 88 40.02 3.99 -4.35
C SER A 88 39.31 4.92 -5.36
N CYS A 89 37.96 4.90 -5.41
CA CYS A 89 37.12 5.76 -6.24
C CYS A 89 37.08 7.23 -5.77
N GLY A 90 37.72 7.56 -4.64
CA GLY A 90 37.70 8.87 -4.00
C GLY A 90 36.52 9.12 -3.06
N VAL A 91 35.49 8.26 -3.04
CA VAL A 91 34.34 8.41 -2.12
C VAL A 91 34.75 8.12 -0.68
N GLU A 92 34.41 9.03 0.21
CA GLU A 92 34.54 8.88 1.66
C GLU A 92 33.20 8.61 2.32
N LYS A 93 33.12 7.60 3.18
CA LYS A 93 31.93 7.36 4.01
C LYS A 93 32.23 6.49 5.21
N SER A 94 31.26 6.46 6.14
CA SER A 94 31.26 5.56 7.28
C SER A 94 30.93 4.13 6.84
N VAL A 95 31.76 3.15 7.22
CA VAL A 95 31.61 1.72 6.89
C VAL A 95 31.80 0.87 8.15
N ASP A 96 31.01 -0.19 8.29
CA ASP A 96 31.19 -1.15 9.38
C ASP A 96 32.52 -1.90 9.23
N ILE A 97 33.41 -1.76 10.20
CA ILE A 97 34.78 -2.29 10.17
C ILE A 97 34.85 -3.81 10.01
N TYR A 98 33.84 -4.54 10.47
CA TYR A 98 33.80 -6.00 10.35
C TYR A 98 33.34 -6.49 8.97
N THR A 99 32.80 -5.58 8.15
CA THR A 99 32.34 -5.85 6.78
C THR A 99 33.38 -5.50 5.71
N LEU A 100 34.42 -4.72 6.07
CA LEU A 100 35.52 -4.34 5.17
C LEU A 100 36.21 -5.60 4.62
N GLY A 101 36.43 -5.64 3.31
CA GLY A 101 37.06 -6.78 2.63
C GLY A 101 36.21 -8.06 2.60
N LYS A 102 34.96 -7.99 3.05
CA LYS A 102 33.96 -9.07 2.95
C LYS A 102 32.76 -8.58 2.17
N ASP A 103 31.74 -8.07 2.86
CA ASP A 103 30.52 -7.56 2.25
C ASP A 103 30.72 -6.15 1.65
N SER A 104 31.72 -5.41 2.14
CA SER A 104 32.09 -4.07 1.66
C SER A 104 33.51 -4.09 1.09
N MET A 105 33.62 -4.48 -0.18
CA MET A 105 34.90 -4.49 -0.92
C MET A 105 35.29 -3.09 -1.45
N SER A 106 34.30 -2.22 -1.72
CA SER A 106 34.48 -0.88 -2.28
C SER A 106 33.28 0.03 -1.98
N CYS A 107 33.30 1.28 -2.48
CA CYS A 107 32.21 2.25 -2.36
C CYS A 107 30.88 1.78 -3.00
N GLY A 108 30.92 0.63 -3.68
CA GLY A 108 29.89 0.12 -4.58
C GLY A 108 30.25 0.39 -6.04
N HIS A 109 31.36 1.08 -6.30
CA HIS A 109 31.82 1.36 -7.66
C HIS A 109 32.27 0.10 -8.39
N ALA A 110 32.75 -0.94 -7.71
CA ALA A 110 33.01 -2.23 -8.39
C ALA A 110 31.72 -2.86 -8.94
N ARG A 111 30.56 -2.62 -8.31
CA ARG A 111 29.23 -2.93 -8.88
C ARG A 111 28.77 -1.94 -9.95
N ARG A 112 29.40 -0.77 -10.07
CA ARG A 112 29.23 0.18 -11.18
C ARG A 112 30.19 -0.10 -12.35
N ILE A 113 31.34 -0.74 -12.10
CA ILE A 113 32.41 -1.01 -13.09
C ILE A 113 32.22 -2.33 -13.84
N THR A 114 31.34 -3.24 -13.42
CA THR A 114 30.91 -4.35 -14.29
C THR A 114 29.95 -3.92 -15.41
N TYR A 115 29.84 -2.62 -15.69
CA TYR A 115 29.25 -2.12 -16.93
C TYR A 115 30.36 -1.81 -17.95
N THR A 116 31.09 -2.85 -18.35
CA THR A 116 31.78 -2.91 -19.66
C THR A 116 30.85 -3.55 -20.72
N GLY A 117 29.54 -3.54 -20.48
CA GLY A 117 28.52 -3.97 -21.43
C GLY A 117 27.98 -2.76 -22.19
N ASN A 118 27.64 -2.95 -23.45
CA ASN A 118 27.01 -1.96 -24.31
C ASN A 118 25.86 -1.20 -23.59
N PRO A 119 25.79 0.15 -23.61
CA PRO A 119 24.71 0.95 -22.99
C PRO A 119 23.29 0.57 -23.45
N ASP A 120 23.17 -0.15 -24.57
CA ASP A 120 21.89 -0.54 -25.16
C ASP A 120 21.42 -1.94 -24.76
N THR A 121 22.32 -2.80 -24.25
CA THR A 121 22.02 -4.21 -23.95
C THR A 121 22.29 -4.59 -22.50
N LYS A 122 21.59 -5.61 -22.02
CA LYS A 122 21.71 -6.21 -20.70
C LYS A 122 21.58 -7.72 -20.82
N ARG A 123 22.47 -8.47 -20.16
CA ARG A 123 22.39 -9.93 -20.10
C ARG A 123 21.35 -10.38 -19.08
N CYS A 124 20.41 -11.22 -19.50
CA CYS A 124 19.41 -11.83 -18.62
C CYS A 124 20.04 -12.95 -17.79
N SER A 125 19.95 -12.92 -16.45
CA SER A 125 20.55 -13.97 -15.61
C SER A 125 19.79 -15.31 -15.62
N LYS A 126 18.64 -15.38 -16.31
CA LYS A 126 17.85 -16.61 -16.43
C LYS A 126 18.08 -17.36 -17.74
N CYS A 127 17.92 -16.70 -18.88
CA CYS A 127 18.18 -17.30 -20.20
C CYS A 127 19.60 -17.06 -20.72
N LEU A 128 20.41 -16.26 -20.02
CA LEU A 128 21.81 -15.95 -20.33
C LEU A 128 22.08 -15.19 -21.64
N GLU A 129 21.03 -14.87 -22.40
CA GLU A 129 21.08 -14.04 -23.61
C GLU A 129 21.30 -12.55 -23.29
N GLU A 130 22.05 -11.87 -24.17
CA GLU A 130 22.09 -10.41 -24.24
C GLU A 130 20.85 -9.88 -24.95
N LYS A 131 20.16 -8.92 -24.31
CA LYS A 131 18.91 -8.36 -24.80
C LYS A 131 18.90 -6.86 -24.67
N LEU A 132 18.06 -6.19 -25.45
CA LEU A 132 17.91 -4.74 -25.32
C LEU A 132 17.36 -4.39 -23.93
N ARG A 133 17.80 -3.27 -23.37
CA ARG A 133 17.35 -2.80 -22.05
C ARG A 133 15.83 -2.63 -21.95
N VAL A 134 15.16 -2.31 -23.07
CA VAL A 134 13.69 -2.23 -23.16
C VAL A 134 12.97 -3.57 -22.97
N GLU A 135 13.67 -4.69 -23.13
CA GLU A 135 13.14 -6.03 -22.87
C GLU A 135 13.14 -6.40 -21.38
N PHE A 136 13.55 -5.49 -20.50
CA PHE A 136 13.54 -5.68 -19.05
C PHE A 136 12.47 -4.79 -18.41
N ASN A 137 11.92 -5.25 -17.29
CA ASN A 137 11.00 -4.44 -16.49
C ASN A 137 11.78 -3.48 -15.60
N ARG A 138 11.22 -2.30 -15.32
CA ARG A 138 11.83 -1.33 -14.41
C ARG A 138 11.88 -1.89 -12.98
N ASP A 139 12.99 -1.62 -12.31
CA ASP A 139 13.19 -1.94 -10.90
C ASP A 139 13.96 -0.80 -10.23
N SER A 140 13.24 0.05 -9.50
CA SER A 140 13.84 1.19 -8.78
C SER A 140 14.79 0.77 -7.67
N SER A 141 14.78 -0.50 -7.24
CA SER A 141 15.72 -1.01 -6.25
C SER A 141 17.05 -1.50 -6.85
N SER A 142 17.11 -1.65 -8.17
CA SER A 142 18.31 -2.10 -8.87
C SER A 142 19.21 -0.92 -9.25
N GLY A 143 20.52 -1.14 -9.29
CA GLY A 143 21.50 -0.10 -9.58
C GLY A 143 21.38 0.50 -10.99
N ASP A 144 20.90 -0.27 -11.97
CA ASP A 144 20.72 0.16 -13.35
C ASP A 144 19.26 0.43 -13.72
N GLY A 145 18.35 0.37 -12.75
CA GLY A 145 16.92 0.62 -12.91
C GLY A 145 16.14 -0.50 -13.61
N LEU A 146 16.74 -1.67 -13.86
CA LEU A 146 16.14 -2.79 -14.57
C LEU A 146 16.20 -4.11 -13.78
N LYS A 147 15.16 -4.93 -13.93
CA LYS A 147 15.13 -6.30 -13.40
C LYS A 147 16.28 -7.14 -13.96
N VAL A 148 16.74 -8.10 -13.17
CA VAL A 148 17.79 -9.06 -13.57
C VAL A 148 17.35 -10.06 -14.65
N TRP A 149 16.04 -10.29 -14.78
CA TRP A 149 15.44 -11.17 -15.79
C TRP A 149 14.69 -10.37 -16.84
N CYS A 150 14.77 -10.79 -18.10
CA CYS A 150 13.98 -10.21 -19.19
C CYS A 150 12.48 -10.41 -18.95
N LYS A 151 11.65 -9.66 -19.68
CA LYS A 151 10.18 -9.70 -19.63
C LYS A 151 9.67 -11.11 -19.89
N ASN A 152 10.23 -11.84 -20.84
CA ASN A 152 9.80 -13.20 -21.17
C ASN A 152 10.05 -14.19 -20.02
N CYS A 153 11.28 -14.21 -19.48
CA CYS A 153 11.59 -15.04 -18.31
C CYS A 153 10.77 -14.65 -17.07
N SER A 154 10.58 -13.34 -16.84
CA SER A 154 9.74 -12.84 -15.75
C SER A 154 8.29 -13.30 -15.89
N SER A 155 7.73 -13.21 -17.10
CA SER A 155 6.36 -13.64 -17.40
C SER A 155 6.20 -15.16 -17.32
N ALA A 156 7.16 -15.93 -17.80
CA ALA A 156 7.16 -17.39 -17.66
C ALA A 156 7.18 -17.82 -16.19
N TYR A 157 8.06 -17.22 -15.39
CA TYR A 157 8.11 -17.46 -13.94
C TYR A 157 6.79 -17.09 -13.26
N TYR A 158 6.21 -15.92 -13.58
CA TYR A 158 4.94 -15.49 -13.02
C TYR A 158 3.81 -16.46 -13.38
N ARG A 159 3.70 -16.89 -14.64
CA ARG A 159 2.69 -17.87 -15.07
C ARG A 159 2.83 -19.19 -14.31
N ALA A 160 4.03 -19.75 -14.22
CA ALA A 160 4.30 -20.98 -13.50
C ALA A 160 4.06 -20.88 -11.98
N ASN A 161 4.10 -19.68 -11.40
CA ASN A 161 3.96 -19.45 -9.95
C ASN A 161 2.72 -18.63 -9.58
N ARG A 162 1.79 -18.42 -10.52
CA ARG A 162 0.73 -17.42 -10.40
C ARG A 162 -0.11 -17.64 -9.15
N GLU A 163 -0.52 -18.87 -8.91
CA GLU A 163 -1.36 -19.23 -7.77
C GLU A 163 -0.65 -18.97 -6.44
N ARG A 164 0.61 -19.43 -6.31
CA ARG A 164 1.44 -19.23 -5.12
C ARG A 164 1.70 -17.75 -4.82
N ILE A 165 1.97 -16.96 -5.86
CA ILE A 165 2.21 -15.51 -5.72
C ILE A 165 0.92 -14.82 -5.25
N LEU A 166 -0.22 -15.15 -5.87
CA LEU A 166 -1.50 -14.56 -5.53
C LEU A 166 -2.01 -15.01 -4.15
N SER A 167 -1.82 -16.27 -3.77
CA SER A 167 -2.21 -16.78 -2.45
C SER A 167 -1.43 -16.10 -1.34
N ARG A 168 -0.10 -15.99 -1.50
CA ARG A 168 0.76 -15.22 -0.58
C ARG A 168 0.36 -13.75 -0.53
N GLY A 169 0.05 -13.15 -1.68
CA GLY A 169 -0.42 -11.76 -1.76
C GLY A 169 -1.72 -11.53 -1.00
N ARG A 170 -2.69 -12.44 -1.13
CA ARG A 170 -3.95 -12.43 -0.37
C ARG A 170 -3.71 -12.57 1.13
N LEU A 171 -2.83 -13.47 1.54
CA LEU A 171 -2.47 -13.69 2.94
C LEU A 171 -1.85 -12.43 3.56
N LEU A 172 -0.85 -11.86 2.90
CA LEU A 172 -0.19 -10.62 3.34
C LEU A 172 -1.18 -9.45 3.41
N TYR A 173 -2.09 -9.34 2.43
CA TYR A 173 -3.13 -8.31 2.48
C TYR A 173 -4.10 -8.50 3.64
N ARG A 174 -4.46 -9.74 4.00
CA ARG A 174 -5.34 -10.03 5.14
C ARG A 174 -4.72 -9.53 6.45
N PHE A 175 -3.44 -9.79 6.68
CA PHE A 175 -2.75 -9.40 7.91
C PHE A 175 -2.38 -7.91 7.96
N ASP A 176 -2.11 -7.27 6.81
CA ASP A 176 -1.70 -5.86 6.71
C ASP A 176 -2.83 -4.93 6.22
N ARG A 177 -4.08 -5.40 6.27
CA ARG A 177 -5.24 -4.73 5.67
C ARG A 177 -5.43 -3.33 6.24
N GLU A 178 -5.40 -3.22 7.56
CA GLU A 178 -5.69 -1.97 8.26
C GLU A 178 -4.63 -0.91 7.98
N ARG A 179 -3.35 -1.28 8.04
CA ARG A 179 -2.24 -0.39 7.70
C ARG A 179 -2.35 0.12 6.26
N LYS A 180 -2.68 -0.75 5.30
CA LYS A 180 -2.87 -0.35 3.89
C LYS A 180 -4.05 0.61 3.71
N ILE A 181 -5.17 0.33 4.36
CA ILE A 181 -6.35 1.21 4.34
C ILE A 181 -6.00 2.57 4.97
N ALA A 182 -5.35 2.58 6.13
CA ALA A 182 -4.93 3.79 6.83
C ALA A 182 -3.97 4.64 5.98
N LYS A 183 -2.96 4.02 5.37
CA LYS A 183 -2.03 4.70 4.45
C LYS A 183 -2.75 5.33 3.26
N THR A 184 -3.65 4.57 2.62
CA THR A 184 -4.40 5.05 1.45
C THR A 184 -5.33 6.19 1.84
N ARG A 185 -6.00 6.07 2.99
CA ARG A 185 -6.88 7.13 3.54
C ARG A 185 -6.09 8.39 3.88
N ALA A 186 -4.95 8.27 4.55
CA ALA A 186 -4.07 9.39 4.87
C ALA A 186 -3.60 10.12 3.60
N TYR A 187 -3.24 9.37 2.56
CA TYR A 187 -2.88 9.94 1.27
C TYR A 187 -4.02 10.74 0.63
N HIS A 188 -5.24 10.17 0.58
CA HIS A 188 -6.40 10.87 0.01
C HIS A 188 -6.83 12.09 0.84
N LEU A 189 -6.63 12.05 2.16
CA LEU A 189 -6.93 13.17 3.03
C LEU A 189 -5.92 14.32 2.82
N ALA A 190 -4.62 14.01 2.78
CA ALA A 190 -3.56 14.97 2.51
C ALA A 190 -3.65 15.54 1.07
N ASN A 191 -4.16 14.76 0.12
CA ASN A 191 -4.26 15.13 -1.29
C ASN A 191 -5.72 15.24 -1.74
N ARG A 192 -6.56 15.91 -0.94
CA ARG A 192 -8.02 15.91 -1.12
C ARG A 192 -8.48 16.48 -2.46
N ASP A 193 -7.85 17.54 -2.95
CA ASP A 193 -8.24 18.20 -4.19
C ASP A 193 -7.77 17.45 -5.42
N TRP A 194 -6.51 16.98 -5.40
CA TRP A 194 -5.99 16.08 -6.42
C TRP A 194 -6.82 14.81 -6.51
N SER A 195 -7.14 14.17 -5.38
CA SER A 195 -7.95 12.96 -5.32
C SER A 195 -9.35 13.19 -5.89
N ARG A 196 -10.00 14.31 -5.53
CA ARG A 196 -11.32 14.67 -6.06
C ARG A 196 -11.29 14.90 -7.57
N ARG A 197 -10.29 15.59 -8.11
CA ARG A 197 -10.13 15.78 -9.57
C ARG A 197 -9.92 14.45 -10.28
N VAL A 198 -8.93 13.67 -9.85
CA VAL A 198 -8.61 12.37 -10.48
C VAL A 198 -9.80 11.42 -10.46
N HIS A 199 -10.52 11.32 -9.33
CA HIS A 199 -11.73 10.50 -9.26
C HIS A 199 -12.83 11.01 -10.20
N ARG A 200 -13.04 12.33 -10.28
CA ARG A 200 -14.02 12.94 -11.19
C ARG A 200 -13.69 12.61 -12.64
N ASP A 201 -12.45 12.84 -13.06
CA ASP A 201 -12.00 12.61 -14.42
C ASP A 201 -12.11 11.13 -14.80
N TYR A 202 -11.72 10.24 -13.88
CA TYR A 202 -11.90 8.79 -14.05
C TYR A 202 -13.38 8.43 -14.21
N HIS A 203 -14.26 8.92 -13.32
CA HIS A 203 -15.69 8.66 -13.40
C HIS A 203 -16.30 9.21 -14.69
N GLN A 204 -15.85 10.37 -15.18
CA GLN A 204 -16.32 10.95 -16.44
C GLN A 204 -15.90 10.08 -17.63
N LYS A 205 -14.61 9.73 -17.73
CA LYS A 205 -14.07 8.89 -18.80
C LYS A 205 -14.73 7.50 -18.86
N HIS A 206 -15.04 6.92 -17.70
CA HIS A 206 -15.60 5.57 -17.61
C HIS A 206 -17.12 5.53 -17.38
N ARG A 207 -17.83 6.66 -17.47
CA ARG A 207 -19.27 6.75 -17.14
C ARG A 207 -20.12 5.78 -17.97
N ALA A 208 -19.94 5.77 -19.28
CA ALA A 208 -20.73 4.93 -20.20
C ALA A 208 -20.48 3.44 -19.97
N GLU A 209 -19.22 3.05 -19.78
CA GLU A 209 -18.85 1.67 -19.49
C GLU A 209 -19.38 1.21 -18.12
N ALA A 210 -19.21 2.03 -17.09
CA ALA A 210 -19.74 1.76 -15.77
C ALA A 210 -21.27 1.58 -15.78
N TYR A 211 -21.98 2.41 -16.54
CA TYR A 211 -23.43 2.27 -16.74
C TYR A 211 -23.80 0.97 -17.44
N ARG A 212 -23.11 0.60 -18.54
CA ARG A 212 -23.31 -0.69 -19.21
C ARG A 212 -23.14 -1.86 -18.26
N ARG A 213 -22.05 -1.91 -17.49
CA ARG A 213 -21.81 -2.95 -16.48
C ARG A 213 -22.88 -2.97 -15.39
N TYR A 214 -23.37 -1.80 -14.96
CA TYR A 214 -24.43 -1.70 -13.96
C TYR A 214 -25.77 -2.28 -14.45
N VAL A 215 -26.13 -1.98 -15.70
CA VAL A 215 -27.34 -2.50 -16.38
C VAL A 215 -27.22 -4.01 -16.54
N GLU A 216 -26.09 -4.50 -17.07
CA GLU A 216 -25.86 -5.92 -17.29
C GLU A 216 -25.95 -6.72 -15.98
N ARG A 217 -25.24 -6.26 -14.93
CA ARG A 217 -25.34 -6.85 -13.59
C ARG A 217 -26.74 -6.74 -12.99
N GLY A 218 -27.58 -5.83 -13.49
CA GLY A 218 -28.97 -5.67 -13.05
C GLY A 218 -29.93 -6.70 -13.62
N LYS A 219 -29.53 -7.42 -14.69
CA LYS A 219 -30.31 -8.52 -15.27
C LYS A 219 -30.28 -9.77 -14.41
N ASP A 220 -29.22 -9.95 -13.63
CA ASP A 220 -29.09 -11.02 -12.65
C ASP A 220 -30.26 -10.99 -11.63
N PRO A 221 -31.03 -12.10 -11.50
CA PRO A 221 -32.19 -12.17 -10.62
C PRO A 221 -31.87 -11.91 -9.14
N GLU A 222 -30.72 -12.38 -8.64
CA GLU A 222 -30.30 -12.20 -7.24
C GLU A 222 -29.98 -10.73 -6.97
N ILE A 223 -29.24 -10.11 -7.88
CA ILE A 223 -28.92 -8.68 -7.81
C ILE A 223 -30.21 -7.85 -7.86
N ARG A 224 -31.15 -8.21 -8.73
CA ARG A 224 -32.45 -7.52 -8.86
C ARG A 224 -33.29 -7.67 -7.58
N ALA A 225 -33.35 -8.87 -7.00
CA ALA A 225 -34.03 -9.13 -5.73
C ALA A 225 -33.42 -8.31 -4.58
N ARG A 226 -32.09 -8.30 -4.46
CA ARG A 226 -31.37 -7.49 -3.44
C ARG A 226 -31.63 -6.00 -3.59
N ARG A 227 -31.66 -5.47 -4.83
CA ARG A 227 -32.00 -4.05 -5.09
C ARG A 227 -33.43 -3.73 -4.64
N ARG A 228 -34.40 -4.60 -4.97
CA ARG A 228 -35.79 -4.45 -4.52
C ARG A 228 -35.89 -4.47 -2.99
N GLU A 229 -35.16 -5.38 -2.34
CA GLU A 229 -35.14 -5.46 -0.89
C GLU A 229 -34.58 -4.20 -0.23
N ALA A 230 -33.45 -3.68 -0.72
CA ALA A 230 -32.89 -2.42 -0.24
C ALA A 230 -33.89 -1.25 -0.38
N SER A 231 -34.61 -1.19 -1.51
CA SER A 231 -35.68 -0.20 -1.73
C SER A 231 -36.83 -0.37 -0.72
N ARG A 232 -37.25 -1.60 -0.42
CA ARG A 232 -38.28 -1.89 0.59
C ARG A 232 -37.83 -1.46 1.99
N ARG A 233 -36.57 -1.74 2.37
CA ARG A 233 -36.01 -1.32 3.67
C ARG A 233 -35.97 0.21 3.79
N SER A 234 -35.58 0.92 2.74
CA SER A 234 -35.58 2.39 2.72
C SER A 234 -37.01 2.94 2.89
N GLU A 235 -37.97 2.38 2.16
CA GLU A 235 -39.38 2.78 2.24
C GLU A 235 -39.99 2.46 3.61
N SER A 236 -39.69 1.31 4.20
CA SER A 236 -40.10 0.94 5.56
C SER A 236 -39.56 1.94 6.59
N ARG A 237 -38.27 2.29 6.50
CA ARG A 237 -37.64 3.28 7.37
C ARG A 237 -38.28 4.67 7.22
N ARG A 238 -38.63 5.07 6.00
CA ARG A 238 -39.36 6.31 5.71
C ARG A 238 -40.75 6.31 6.34
N ARG A 239 -41.49 5.20 6.27
CA ARG A 239 -42.82 5.06 6.91
C ARG A 239 -42.72 5.11 8.43
N ALA A 240 -41.71 4.48 9.03
CA ALA A 240 -41.46 4.56 10.46
C ALA A 240 -41.18 6.00 10.88
N LEU A 241 -40.35 6.74 10.14
CA LEU A 241 -40.10 8.17 10.39
C LEU A 241 -41.37 9.02 10.26
N LYS A 242 -42.26 8.70 9.30
CA LYS A 242 -43.55 9.36 9.20
C LYS A 242 -44.44 9.09 10.41
N LYS A 243 -44.41 7.89 11.00
CA LYS A 243 -45.20 7.53 12.19
C LYS A 243 -44.61 8.09 13.49
N LEU A 244 -43.28 8.17 13.59
CA LEU A 244 -42.55 8.66 14.76
C LEU A 244 -42.47 10.19 14.80
N GLY A 245 -42.37 10.85 13.64
CA GLY A 245 -42.63 12.28 13.56
C GLY A 245 -44.09 12.52 13.91
N ALA A 246 -44.40 13.61 14.62
CA ALA A 246 -45.77 13.93 14.98
C ALA A 246 -46.61 14.10 13.70
N ALA A 247 -47.29 13.02 13.31
CA ALA A 247 -47.91 12.87 12.00
C ALA A 247 -49.39 13.18 12.15
N ASP A 248 -49.87 14.16 11.39
CA ASP A 248 -51.30 14.38 11.29
C ASP A 248 -51.87 13.42 10.23
N PHE A 249 -53.13 13.03 10.39
CA PHE A 249 -53.84 12.34 9.32
C PHE A 249 -54.14 13.34 8.20
N ILE A 250 -53.31 13.35 7.16
CA ILE A 250 -53.47 14.25 6.02
C ILE A 250 -54.58 13.73 5.10
N THR A 251 -55.76 14.34 5.19
CA THR A 251 -56.91 14.03 4.34
C THR A 251 -56.76 14.62 2.94
N ARG A 252 -57.54 14.11 1.98
CA ARG A 252 -57.66 14.71 0.65
C ARG A 252 -58.12 16.17 0.72
N THR A 253 -59.09 16.47 1.59
CA THR A 253 -59.59 17.82 1.81
C THR A 253 -58.53 18.78 2.34
N ALA A 254 -57.58 18.29 3.16
CA ALA A 254 -56.46 19.10 3.62
C ALA A 254 -55.48 19.45 2.49
N ILE A 255 -55.23 18.50 1.57
CA ILE A 255 -54.39 18.73 0.38
C ILE A 255 -55.07 19.71 -0.58
N GLU A 256 -56.38 19.62 -0.77
CA GLU A 256 -57.16 20.57 -1.59
C GLU A 256 -57.08 21.98 -1.01
N LYS A 257 -57.19 22.14 0.32
CA LYS A 257 -56.95 23.42 1.00
C LYS A 257 -55.54 23.95 0.75
N LEU A 258 -54.51 23.10 0.86
CA LEU A 258 -53.13 23.49 0.56
C LEU A 258 -52.98 23.93 -0.91
N ASN A 259 -53.66 23.27 -1.85
CA ASN A 259 -53.65 23.65 -3.25
C ASN A 259 -54.26 25.05 -3.46
N VAL A 260 -55.38 25.34 -2.80
CA VAL A 260 -56.00 26.68 -2.82
C VAL A 260 -55.07 27.73 -2.19
N MET A 261 -54.47 27.43 -1.03
CA MET A 261 -53.52 28.34 -0.37
C MET A 261 -52.28 28.62 -1.22
N GLN A 262 -51.84 27.65 -2.03
CA GLN A 262 -50.76 27.82 -3.01
C GLN A 262 -51.24 28.35 -4.37
N SER A 263 -52.48 28.83 -4.49
CA SER A 263 -53.07 29.36 -5.73
C SER A 263 -53.03 28.38 -6.92
N GLY A 264 -53.03 27.07 -6.64
CA GLY A 264 -52.90 26.03 -7.67
C GLY A 264 -51.51 25.98 -8.32
N CYS A 265 -50.49 26.54 -7.67
CA CYS A 265 -49.14 26.67 -8.20
C CYS A 265 -48.13 25.80 -7.47
N CYS A 266 -47.05 25.45 -8.18
CA CYS A 266 -45.88 24.84 -7.58
C CYS A 266 -45.21 25.80 -6.59
N TRP A 267 -44.93 25.33 -5.37
CA TRP A 267 -44.28 26.13 -4.34
C TRP A 267 -42.93 26.74 -4.77
N VAL A 268 -42.15 26.06 -5.61
CA VAL A 268 -40.85 26.59 -6.07
C VAL A 268 -40.96 27.41 -7.35
N CYS A 269 -41.45 26.82 -8.44
CA CYS A 269 -41.42 27.52 -9.75
C CYS A 269 -42.63 28.41 -10.00
N GLU A 270 -43.64 28.38 -9.12
CA GLU A 270 -44.87 29.19 -9.18
C GLU A 270 -45.73 29.01 -10.43
N ARG A 271 -45.38 28.07 -11.32
CA ARG A 271 -46.23 27.66 -12.43
C ARG A 271 -47.50 26.97 -11.94
N ARG A 272 -48.64 27.32 -12.56
CA ARG A 272 -49.93 26.67 -12.33
C ARG A 272 -49.91 25.22 -12.76
N PHE A 273 -50.39 24.32 -11.91
CA PHE A 273 -50.35 22.88 -12.16
C PHE A 273 -51.21 22.47 -13.36
N GLU A 274 -52.43 23.00 -13.45
CA GLU A 274 -53.40 22.67 -14.50
C GLU A 274 -52.98 23.23 -15.86
N GLU A 275 -52.66 24.52 -15.91
CA GLU A 275 -52.28 25.24 -17.13
C GLU A 275 -51.08 24.60 -17.84
N HIS A 276 -50.06 24.23 -17.05
CA HIS A 276 -48.84 23.62 -17.57
C HIS A 276 -48.82 22.09 -17.46
N ARG A 277 -49.97 21.46 -17.13
CA ARG A 277 -50.13 20.00 -16.96
C ARG A 277 -49.03 19.34 -16.12
N LEU A 278 -48.62 20.00 -15.05
CA LEU A 278 -47.52 19.58 -14.20
C LEU A 278 -47.95 18.48 -13.23
N LYS A 279 -47.16 17.41 -13.13
CA LYS A 279 -47.39 16.34 -12.13
C LYS A 279 -47.16 16.88 -10.71
N ILE A 280 -48.21 16.83 -9.89
CA ILE A 280 -48.19 17.28 -8.49
C ILE A 280 -47.47 16.25 -7.62
N HIS A 281 -46.56 16.72 -6.78
CA HIS A 281 -45.91 15.98 -5.71
C HIS A 281 -46.13 16.71 -4.39
N LEU A 282 -46.59 15.97 -3.37
CA LEU A 282 -46.66 16.44 -1.99
C LEU A 282 -45.30 16.19 -1.32
N ASP A 283 -44.56 17.26 -1.04
CA ASP A 283 -43.21 17.20 -0.47
C ASP A 283 -43.15 17.84 0.92
N HIS A 284 -42.14 17.49 1.71
CA HIS A 284 -41.90 18.10 3.00
C HIS A 284 -41.00 19.33 2.87
N PHE A 285 -41.41 20.47 3.43
CA PHE A 285 -40.58 21.68 3.51
C PHE A 285 -39.27 21.38 4.26
N LYS A 286 -39.38 20.92 5.51
CA LYS A 286 -38.30 20.29 6.26
C LYS A 286 -38.32 18.78 6.02
N PRO A 287 -37.30 18.18 5.39
CA PRO A 287 -37.27 16.74 5.14
C PRO A 287 -37.38 15.91 6.42
N LEU A 288 -38.04 14.75 6.34
CA LEU A 288 -38.12 13.79 7.46
C LEU A 288 -36.74 13.40 8.01
N ALA A 289 -35.74 13.27 7.13
CA ALA A 289 -34.36 12.95 7.51
C ALA A 289 -33.67 14.04 8.36
N ALA A 290 -34.14 15.28 8.27
CA ALA A 290 -33.69 16.40 9.11
C ALA A 290 -34.58 16.59 10.36
N GLY A 291 -35.51 15.66 10.63
CA GLY A 291 -36.48 15.74 11.73
C GLY A 291 -37.67 16.65 11.44
N GLY A 292 -38.06 16.80 10.17
CA GLY A 292 -39.30 17.50 9.82
C GLY A 292 -40.54 16.66 10.17
N PRO A 293 -41.60 17.25 10.74
CA PRO A 293 -42.83 16.52 11.07
C PRO A 293 -43.67 16.23 9.82
N HIS A 294 -44.51 15.19 9.85
CA HIS A 294 -45.46 14.91 8.76
C HIS A 294 -46.82 15.56 9.05
N ARG A 295 -46.86 16.88 9.03
CA ARG A 295 -48.06 17.70 9.27
C ARG A 295 -48.33 18.62 8.09
N LEU A 296 -49.57 19.09 7.95
CA LEU A 296 -49.96 19.96 6.84
C LEU A 296 -49.06 21.22 6.77
N SER A 297 -48.67 21.78 7.91
CA SER A 297 -47.79 22.95 8.00
C SER A 297 -46.35 22.72 7.50
N ASN A 298 -45.91 21.47 7.38
CA ASN A 298 -44.60 21.11 6.85
C ASN A 298 -44.70 20.47 5.45
N LEU A 299 -45.86 20.55 4.80
CA LEU A 299 -46.08 20.01 3.47
C LEU A 299 -46.29 21.13 2.46
N VAL A 300 -45.74 20.94 1.25
CA VAL A 300 -45.86 21.86 0.12
C VAL A 300 -46.16 21.07 -1.15
N LEU A 301 -46.92 21.66 -2.07
CA LEU A 301 -47.14 21.08 -3.39
C LEU A 301 -46.05 21.55 -4.35
N MET A 302 -45.39 20.61 -5.01
CA MET A 302 -44.30 20.86 -5.94
C MET A 302 -44.50 20.08 -7.24
N CYS A 303 -44.03 20.62 -8.37
CA CYS A 303 -43.98 19.83 -9.60
C CYS A 303 -42.83 18.81 -9.52
N SER A 304 -42.91 17.75 -10.33
CA SER A 304 -41.90 16.69 -10.39
C SER A 304 -40.47 17.22 -10.57
N THR A 305 -40.27 18.17 -11.48
CA THR A 305 -38.96 18.79 -11.76
C THR A 305 -38.39 19.51 -10.55
N CYS A 306 -39.19 20.38 -9.91
CA CYS A 306 -38.76 21.10 -8.71
C CYS A 306 -38.51 20.15 -7.54
N ASN A 307 -39.34 19.12 -7.35
CA ASN A 307 -39.21 18.16 -6.26
C ASN A 307 -37.90 17.35 -6.38
N ILE A 308 -37.60 16.86 -7.58
CA ILE A 308 -36.36 16.12 -7.87
C ILE A 308 -35.14 17.01 -7.64
N ARG A 309 -35.17 18.26 -8.11
CA ARG A 309 -34.05 19.19 -7.94
C ARG A 309 -33.90 19.63 -6.48
N LYS A 310 -34.98 19.92 -5.74
CA LYS A 310 -34.92 20.28 -4.31
C LYS A 310 -34.30 19.14 -3.50
N ASN A 311 -34.79 17.91 -3.70
CA ASN A 311 -34.34 16.72 -2.99
C ASN A 311 -34.40 16.93 -1.46
N SER A 312 -33.48 16.35 -0.69
CA SER A 312 -33.38 16.48 0.76
C SER A 312 -32.55 17.69 1.24
N ARG A 313 -32.43 18.76 0.44
CA ARG A 313 -31.69 19.97 0.83
C ARG A 313 -32.34 20.62 2.05
N TRP A 314 -31.54 20.87 3.09
CA TRP A 314 -31.99 21.51 4.33
C TRP A 314 -30.80 22.22 5.02
N PRO A 315 -30.95 23.48 5.48
CA PRO A 315 -32.08 24.38 5.24
C PRO A 315 -32.28 24.67 3.75
N PHE A 316 -33.53 24.80 3.30
CA PHE A 316 -33.84 25.22 1.94
C PHE A 316 -34.31 26.68 2.02
N THR A 317 -33.35 27.60 1.88
CA THR A 317 -33.57 29.04 2.06
C THR A 317 -34.33 29.64 0.88
N GLU A 318 -34.84 30.86 1.06
CA GLU A 318 -35.57 31.56 -0.01
C GLU A 318 -34.66 31.87 -1.20
N GLU A 319 -33.38 32.21 -0.97
CA GLU A 319 -32.41 32.43 -2.06
C GLU A 319 -32.22 31.16 -2.89
N MET A 320 -32.12 30.00 -2.25
CA MET A 320 -32.01 28.71 -2.94
C MET A 320 -33.28 28.36 -3.71
N ARG A 321 -34.45 28.73 -3.18
CA ARG A 321 -35.74 28.55 -3.85
C ARG A 321 -35.83 29.42 -5.10
N LEU A 322 -35.48 30.70 -5.01
CA LEU A 322 -35.45 31.63 -6.15
C LEU A 322 -34.46 31.19 -7.22
N GLN A 323 -33.25 30.78 -6.83
CA GLN A 323 -32.27 30.24 -7.77
C GLN A 323 -32.82 29.02 -8.52
N LEU A 324 -33.42 28.06 -7.79
CA LEU A 324 -34.01 26.88 -8.40
C LEU A 324 -35.19 27.22 -9.32
N ARG A 325 -36.00 28.22 -8.95
CA ARG A 325 -37.07 28.74 -9.80
C ARG A 325 -36.52 29.22 -11.14
N HIS A 326 -35.49 30.08 -11.12
CA HIS A 326 -34.85 30.57 -12.35
C HIS A 326 -34.34 29.43 -13.23
N GLU A 327 -33.63 28.46 -12.66
CA GLU A 327 -33.13 27.30 -13.42
C GLU A 327 -34.23 26.46 -14.05
N VAL A 328 -35.36 26.28 -13.36
CA VAL A 328 -36.48 25.46 -13.85
C VAL A 328 -37.29 26.20 -14.92
N LEU A 329 -37.43 27.52 -14.79
CA LEU A 329 -38.14 28.33 -15.78
C LEU A 329 -37.30 28.51 -17.06
N ALA A 330 -35.99 28.73 -16.94
CA ALA A 330 -35.10 28.80 -18.09
C ALA A 330 -35.14 27.51 -18.93
N ALA A 331 -35.05 26.35 -18.26
CA ALA A 331 -35.11 25.04 -18.90
C ALA A 331 -36.50 24.63 -19.43
N ALA A 332 -37.51 25.49 -19.30
CA ALA A 332 -38.85 25.25 -19.84
C ALA A 332 -39.18 26.13 -21.05
N ILE A 333 -38.30 27.08 -21.38
CA ILE A 333 -38.39 27.96 -22.57
C ILE A 333 -37.58 27.37 -23.74
N GLU A 334 -36.56 26.56 -23.43
CA GLU A 334 -35.91 25.61 -24.35
C GLU A 334 -36.77 24.36 -24.56
#